data_AF-A0A832L5H8-F1
#
_entry.id   AF-A0A832L5H8-F1
#
_cell.length_a   1.000
_cell.length_b   1.000
_cell.length_c   1.000
_cell.angle_alpha   90.00
_cell.angle_beta   90.00
_cell.angle_gamma   90.00
#
_symmetry.space_group_name_H-M   'P 1'
#
loop_
_entity.id
_entity.type
_entity.pdbx_description
1 polymer ?
#
loop_
_entity_poly.entity_id
_entity_poly.type
_entity_poly.pdbx_seq_one_letter_code
_entity_poly.pdbx_strand_id
1 'polypeptide(L)'
;MKLCSFLVAGEANVGVVKDDGKVYRIDEYPDMIALIRAFTSYPQIAISNIDNAHIGFYEDEITFLAPVLNPQKLIMIGTNYRDHVIETNSPMPNIPVVFSKYNSALCGNDAEVIIPSCAKKLIMRQNLQL
;
A
#
# COMPACT_ATOMS: atom_id res chain seq x y z
N MET A 1 -4.94 13.59 -4.36
CA MET A 1 -4.38 13.25 -3.03
C MET A 1 -3.77 11.86 -3.07
N LYS A 2 -2.50 11.71 -2.68
CA LYS A 2 -1.83 10.42 -2.54
C LYS A 2 -1.34 10.30 -1.10
N LEU A 3 -1.69 9.21 -0.42
CA LEU A 3 -1.30 8.97 0.97
C LEU A 3 -0.23 7.86 1.01
N CYS A 4 0.67 7.95 1.98
CA CYS A 4 1.75 7.01 2.17
C CYS A 4 2.04 6.75 3.64
N SER A 5 2.70 5.62 3.91
CA SER A 5 3.45 5.41 5.15
C SER A 5 4.93 5.47 4.80
N PHE A 6 5.74 6.15 5.60
CA PHE A 6 7.15 6.33 5.33
C PHE A 6 7.98 6.31 6.62
N LEU A 7 9.25 5.96 6.50
CA LEU A 7 10.23 6.01 7.57
C LEU A 7 11.07 7.28 7.40
N VAL A 8 11.21 8.06 8.47
CA VAL A 8 12.17 9.17 8.54
C VAL A 8 12.82 9.17 9.91
N ALA A 9 14.14 9.31 9.96
CA ALA A 9 14.92 9.25 11.21
C ALA A 9 14.61 8.01 12.09
N GLY A 10 14.26 6.87 11.48
CA GLY A 10 13.93 5.63 12.20
C GLY A 10 12.49 5.54 12.73
N GLU A 11 11.66 6.54 12.50
CA GLU A 11 10.26 6.57 12.93
C GLU A 11 9.30 6.40 11.75
N ALA A 12 8.31 5.52 11.92
CA ALA A 12 7.27 5.29 10.93
C ALA A 12 6.18 6.34 11.06
N ASN A 13 5.80 6.95 9.94
CA ASN A 13 4.91 8.10 9.87
C ASN A 13 3.89 7.93 8.75
N VAL A 14 2.76 8.62 8.87
CA VAL A 14 1.76 8.76 7.80
C VAL A 14 1.98 10.10 7.11
N GLY A 15 1.84 10.13 5.79
CA GLY A 15 2.00 11.36 5.04
C GLY A 15 1.16 11.47 3.78
N VAL A 16 1.13 12.68 3.24
CA VAL A 16 0.51 13.03 1.96
C VAL A 16 1.58 13.52 0.99
N VAL A 17 1.53 13.02 -0.25
CA VAL A 17 2.33 13.57 -1.36
C VAL A 17 1.57 14.76 -1.92
N LYS A 18 2.21 15.94 -1.93
CA LYS A 18 1.65 17.17 -2.50
C LYS A 18 2.21 17.41 -3.92
N ASP A 19 1.63 18.38 -4.63
CA ASP A 19 1.94 18.65 -6.05
C ASP A 19 3.37 19.19 -6.26
N ASP A 20 4.03 19.65 -5.20
CA ASP A 20 5.44 20.05 -5.20
C ASP A 20 6.42 18.85 -5.17
N GLY A 21 5.89 17.62 -5.15
CA GLY A 21 6.67 16.39 -5.13
C GLY A 21 7.20 15.99 -3.75
N LYS A 22 6.88 16.74 -2.69
CA LYS A 22 7.30 16.42 -1.32
C LYS A 22 6.30 15.56 -0.58
N VAL A 23 6.78 14.87 0.44
CA VAL A 23 5.95 14.11 1.38
C VAL A 23 5.80 14.91 2.66
N TYR A 24 4.55 15.23 3.02
CA TYR A 24 4.22 15.96 4.23
C TYR A 24 3.67 15.03 5.30
N ARG A 25 4.27 15.06 6.49
CA ARG A 25 3.85 14.26 7.63
C ARG A 25 2.52 14.75 8.19
N ILE A 26 1.65 13.81 8.57
CA ILE A 26 0.35 14.05 9.21
C ILE A 26 0.46 13.58 10.66
N ASP A 27 0.67 14.50 11.59
CA ASP A 27 1.00 14.18 13.00
C ASP A 27 -0.23 13.76 13.83
N GLU A 28 -1.44 14.02 13.34
CA GLU A 28 -2.69 13.73 14.06
C GLU A 28 -3.03 12.24 14.13
N TYR A 29 -2.34 11.40 13.35
CA TYR A 29 -2.62 9.97 13.26
C TYR A 29 -1.35 9.14 13.43
N PRO A 30 -1.36 8.16 14.37
CA PRO A 30 -0.18 7.32 14.61
C PRO A 30 0.11 6.33 13.48
N ASP A 31 -0.91 5.97 12.68
CA ASP A 31 -0.77 5.06 11.55
C ASP A 31 -1.89 5.26 10.51
N MET A 32 -1.72 4.61 9.35
CA MET A 32 -2.69 4.71 8.24
C MET A 32 -4.07 4.17 8.62
N ILE A 33 -4.16 3.21 9.55
CA ILE A 33 -5.45 2.64 9.98
C ILE A 33 -6.23 3.68 10.79
N ALA A 34 -5.55 4.43 11.67
CA ALA A 34 -6.15 5.54 12.41
C ALA A 34 -6.64 6.64 11.46
N LEU A 35 -5.86 6.99 10.44
CA LEU A 35 -6.29 7.94 9.40
C LEU A 35 -7.52 7.43 8.63
N ILE A 36 -7.54 6.17 8.18
CA ILE A 36 -8.70 5.57 7.49
C ILE A 36 -9.95 5.58 8.37
N ARG A 37 -9.80 5.26 9.67
CA ARG A 37 -10.92 5.34 10.63
C ARG A 37 -11.43 6.76 10.77
N ALA A 38 -10.54 7.74 10.87
CA ALA A 38 -10.92 9.15 10.93
C ALA A 38 -11.63 9.62 9.66
N PHE A 39 -11.20 9.18 8.48
CA PHE A 39 -11.95 9.43 7.24
C PHE A 39 -13.37 8.87 7.26
N THR A 40 -13.55 7.70 7.90
CA THR A 40 -14.86 7.05 7.99
C THR A 40 -15.77 7.74 9.01
N SER A 41 -15.22 8.19 10.14
CA SER A 41 -16.00 8.78 11.24
C SER A 41 -16.17 10.30 11.14
N TYR A 42 -15.13 11.02 10.72
CA TYR A 42 -15.03 12.48 10.71
C TYR A 42 -14.26 13.00 9.48
N PRO A 43 -14.78 12.80 8.25
CA PRO A 43 -14.05 13.05 7.02
C PRO A 43 -13.54 14.49 6.88
N GLN A 44 -14.31 15.49 7.30
CA GLN A 44 -13.91 16.89 7.19
C GLN A 44 -12.70 17.23 8.08
N ILE A 45 -12.62 16.61 9.26
CA ILE A 45 -11.48 16.79 10.16
C ILE A 45 -10.25 16.10 9.57
N ALA A 46 -10.40 14.89 9.05
CA ALA A 46 -9.30 14.16 8.41
C ALA A 46 -8.73 14.93 7.20
N ILE A 47 -9.59 15.47 6.34
CA ILE A 47 -9.17 16.30 5.20
C ILE A 47 -8.46 17.56 5.68
N SER A 48 -9.03 18.27 6.66
CA SER A 48 -8.40 19.47 7.24
C SER A 48 -7.01 19.17 7.79
N ASN A 49 -6.81 18.05 8.50
CA ASN A 49 -5.49 17.67 9.03
C ASN A 49 -4.49 17.38 7.90
N ILE A 50 -4.93 16.71 6.83
CA ILE A 50 -4.08 16.45 5.65
C ILE A 50 -3.67 17.75 4.96
N ASP A 51 -4.61 18.68 4.78
CA ASP A 51 -4.33 19.95 4.11
C ASP A 51 -3.33 20.80 4.93
N ASN A 52 -3.46 20.77 6.26
CA ASN A 52 -2.60 21.48 7.22
C ASN A 52 -1.25 20.79 7.50
N ALA A 53 -0.98 19.61 6.94
CA ALA A 53 0.31 18.96 7.02
C ALA A 53 1.41 19.86 6.42
N HIS A 54 2.42 20.22 7.21
CA HIS A 54 3.40 21.27 6.85
C HIS A 54 4.86 20.85 7.04
N ILE A 55 5.14 19.75 7.74
CA ILE A 55 6.50 19.19 7.87
C ILE A 55 6.75 18.31 6.63
N GLY A 56 7.43 18.89 5.65
CA GLY A 56 7.71 18.27 4.36
C GLY A 56 9.11 17.68 4.26
N PHE A 57 9.23 16.57 3.54
CA PHE A 57 10.46 15.85 3.25
C PHE A 57 10.61 15.62 1.75
N TYR A 58 11.85 15.62 1.26
CA TYR A 58 12.17 15.12 -0.07
C TYR A 58 12.13 13.58 -0.08
N GLU A 59 11.92 13.00 -1.26
CA GLU A 59 11.79 11.56 -1.44
C GLU A 59 13.07 10.79 -1.06
N ASP A 60 14.24 11.39 -1.27
CA ASP A 60 15.54 10.83 -0.91
C ASP A 60 15.89 10.94 0.59
N GLU A 61 15.08 11.67 1.38
CA GLU A 61 15.22 11.78 2.84
C GLU A 61 14.43 10.70 3.59
N ILE A 62 13.58 9.94 2.88
CA ILE A 62 12.63 9.01 3.47
C ILE A 62 12.75 7.61 2.86
N THR A 63 12.18 6.62 3.53
CA THR A 63 11.96 5.29 2.95
C THR A 63 10.48 4.98 2.93
N PHE A 64 9.91 4.72 1.75
CA PHE A 64 8.51 4.33 1.66
C PHE A 64 8.26 2.95 2.25
N LEU A 65 7.26 2.87 3.12
CA LEU A 65 6.81 1.63 3.72
C LEU A 65 5.56 1.12 2.98
N ALA A 66 5.08 -0.08 3.35
CA ALA A 66 3.77 -0.52 2.92
C ALA A 66 2.73 0.53 3.38
N PRO A 67 1.79 1.00 2.52
CA PRO A 67 0.85 2.06 2.89
C PRO A 67 0.08 1.76 4.17
N VAL A 68 -0.26 0.50 4.41
CA VAL A 68 -0.80 -0.01 5.67
C VAL A 68 0.16 -1.05 6.23
N LEU A 69 0.81 -0.76 7.35
CA LEU A 69 1.86 -1.61 7.92
C LEU A 69 1.33 -2.94 8.49
N ASN A 70 0.17 -2.88 9.18
CA ASN A 70 -0.40 -4.02 9.90
C ASN A 70 -1.89 -4.21 9.58
N PRO A 71 -2.27 -4.52 8.33
CA PRO A 71 -3.67 -4.77 7.98
C PRO A 71 -4.17 -6.02 8.71
N GLN A 72 -5.45 -6.07 9.09
CA GLN A 72 -5.98 -7.27 9.77
C GLN A 72 -6.14 -8.47 8.82
N LYS A 73 -6.42 -8.20 7.54
CA LYS A 73 -6.68 -9.20 6.51
C LYS A 73 -6.11 -8.73 5.18
N LEU A 74 -5.43 -9.63 4.47
CA LEU A 74 -5.04 -9.45 3.07
C LEU A 74 -5.84 -10.44 2.24
N ILE A 75 -6.85 -9.93 1.54
CA ILE A 75 -7.76 -10.73 0.70
C ILE A 75 -7.37 -10.49 -0.75
N MET A 76 -6.92 -11.56 -1.41
CA MET A 76 -6.46 -11.54 -2.79
C MET A 76 -7.53 -12.12 -3.71
N ILE A 77 -7.68 -11.52 -4.88
CA ILE A 77 -8.58 -12.01 -5.94
C ILE A 77 -7.73 -12.71 -7.02
N GLY A 78 -7.99 -13.99 -7.23
CA GLY A 78 -7.45 -14.76 -8.34
C GLY A 78 -8.24 -14.51 -9.61
N THR A 79 -7.56 -14.55 -10.75
CA THR A 79 -8.18 -14.63 -12.09
C THR A 79 -9.28 -13.59 -12.32
N ASN A 80 -8.93 -12.30 -12.21
CA ASN A 80 -9.87 -11.18 -12.32
C ASN A 80 -9.67 -10.30 -13.58
N TYR A 81 -8.84 -10.75 -14.52
CA TYR A 81 -8.56 -10.04 -15.77
C TYR A 81 -8.87 -10.98 -16.93
N ARG A 82 -9.75 -10.53 -17.84
CA ARG A 82 -10.20 -11.33 -18.99
C ARG A 82 -9.02 -11.73 -19.89
N ASP A 83 -8.09 -10.82 -20.14
CA ASP A 83 -6.93 -11.09 -20.98
C ASP A 83 -6.02 -12.15 -20.35
N HIS A 84 -5.87 -12.12 -19.02
CA HIS A 84 -5.11 -13.15 -18.31
C HIS A 84 -5.78 -14.53 -18.40
N VAL A 85 -7.12 -14.59 -18.36
CA VAL A 85 -7.89 -15.83 -18.56
C VAL A 85 -7.65 -16.42 -19.95
N ILE A 86 -7.65 -15.57 -20.97
CA ILE A 86 -7.39 -15.97 -22.37
C ILE A 86 -5.94 -16.46 -22.52
N GLU A 87 -4.97 -15.73 -21.97
CA GLU A 87 -3.55 -16.08 -22.01
C GLU A 87 -3.27 -17.46 -21.38
N THR A 88 -3.90 -17.77 -20.25
CA THR A 88 -3.70 -19.03 -19.55
C THR A 88 -4.60 -20.16 -20.04
N ASN A 89 -5.43 -19.93 -21.08
CA ASN A 89 -6.47 -20.86 -21.55
C ASN A 89 -7.32 -21.45 -20.40
N SER A 90 -7.57 -20.64 -19.37
CA SER A 90 -8.32 -21.06 -18.19
C SER A 90 -9.80 -20.74 -18.37
N PRO A 91 -10.73 -21.51 -17.76
CA PRO A 91 -12.13 -21.16 -17.79
C PRO A 91 -12.36 -19.84 -17.03
N MET A 92 -13.22 -18.96 -17.56
CA MET A 92 -13.65 -17.77 -16.85
C MET A 92 -14.40 -18.21 -15.58
N PRO A 93 -13.98 -17.76 -14.38
CA PRO A 93 -14.65 -18.16 -13.15
C PRO A 93 -16.03 -17.47 -13.05
N ASN A 94 -17.07 -18.26 -12.71
CA ASN A 94 -18.43 -17.73 -12.49
C ASN A 94 -18.59 -17.01 -11.15
N ILE A 95 -17.66 -17.22 -10.22
CA ILE A 95 -17.60 -16.57 -8.90
C ILE A 95 -16.16 -16.15 -8.61
N PRO A 96 -15.92 -15.11 -7.80
CA PRO A 96 -14.57 -14.66 -7.49
C PRO A 96 -13.72 -15.76 -6.84
N VAL A 97 -12.52 -15.98 -7.36
CA VAL A 97 -11.53 -16.84 -6.71
C VAL A 97 -10.86 -16.01 -5.61
N VAL A 98 -11.02 -16.41 -4.35
CA VAL A 98 -10.50 -15.66 -3.21
C VAL A 98 -9.48 -16.51 -2.45
N PHE A 99 -8.34 -15.91 -2.12
CA PHE A 99 -7.32 -16.50 -1.26
C PHE A 99 -6.69 -15.41 -0.38
N SER A 100 -5.91 -15.80 0.62
CA SER A 100 -5.26 -14.85 1.52
C SER A 100 -3.74 -14.88 1.42
N LYS A 101 -3.13 -13.75 1.79
CA LYS A 101 -1.72 -13.68 2.19
C LYS A 101 -1.64 -13.32 3.67
N TYR A 102 -0.53 -13.64 4.30
CA TYR A 102 -0.24 -13.19 5.66
C TYR A 102 0.47 -11.85 5.64
N ASN A 103 0.33 -11.07 6.72
CA ASN A 103 0.98 -9.76 6.85
C ASN A 103 2.50 -9.82 6.71
N SER A 104 3.11 -10.95 7.07
CA SER A 104 4.55 -11.19 6.91
C SER A 104 5.03 -11.17 5.44
N ALA A 105 4.12 -11.16 4.47
CA ALA A 105 4.44 -11.04 3.04
C ALA A 105 4.46 -9.58 2.53
N LEU A 106 4.11 -8.59 3.37
CA LEU A 106 4.16 -7.17 2.99
C LEU A 106 5.58 -6.62 3.10
N CYS A 107 5.94 -5.75 2.18
CA CYS A 107 7.18 -4.98 2.22
C CYS A 107 6.93 -3.56 1.68
N GLY A 108 7.88 -2.66 1.94
CA GLY A 108 7.83 -1.28 1.44
C GLY A 108 8.01 -1.19 -0.06
N ASN A 109 7.82 0.01 -0.61
CA ASN A 109 8.18 0.27 -2.00
C ASN A 109 9.70 0.10 -2.15
N ASP A 110 10.14 -0.43 -3.30
CA ASP A 110 11.55 -0.74 -3.60
C ASP A 110 12.26 -1.65 -2.60
N ALA A 111 11.51 -2.32 -1.70
CA ALA A 111 12.09 -3.28 -0.77
C ALA A 111 12.59 -4.53 -1.51
N GLU A 112 13.75 -5.02 -1.08
CA GLU A 112 14.31 -6.25 -1.63
C GLU A 112 13.45 -7.47 -1.30
N VAL A 113 13.19 -8.31 -2.31
CA VAL A 113 12.49 -9.59 -2.13
C VAL A 113 13.52 -10.70 -2.01
N ILE A 114 13.74 -11.17 -0.78
CA ILE A 114 14.64 -12.29 -0.51
C ILE A 114 13.99 -13.59 -1.00
N ILE A 115 14.61 -14.25 -1.98
CA ILE A 115 14.14 -15.52 -2.53
C ILE A 115 14.73 -16.68 -1.72
N PRO A 116 13.91 -17.56 -1.11
CA PRO A 116 14.41 -18.72 -0.38
C PRO A 116 15.17 -19.69 -1.31
N SER A 117 16.25 -20.30 -0.82
CA SER A 117 17.07 -21.25 -1.60
C SER A 117 16.31 -22.50 -2.07
N CYS A 118 15.21 -22.84 -1.41
CA CYS A 118 14.34 -23.95 -1.81
C CYS A 118 13.37 -23.60 -2.97
N ALA A 119 13.29 -22.33 -3.37
CA ALA A 119 12.41 -21.89 -4.44
C ALA A 119 12.94 -22.36 -5.81
N LYS A 120 12.12 -23.11 -6.55
CA LYS A 120 12.45 -23.58 -7.91
C LYS A 120 11.99 -22.63 -9.01
N LYS A 121 11.00 -21.78 -8.72
CA LYS A 121 10.40 -20.84 -9.68
C LYS A 121 9.86 -19.63 -8.95
N LEU A 122 10.24 -18.45 -9.41
CA LEU A 122 9.64 -17.17 -9.03
C LEU A 122 8.75 -16.68 -10.17
N ILE A 123 7.54 -16.22 -9.84
CA ILE A 123 6.62 -15.62 -10.80
C ILE A 123 6.16 -14.29 -10.22
N MET A 124 6.45 -13.21 -10.94
CA MET A 124 5.95 -11.89 -10.59
C MET A 124 4.52 -11.75 -11.10
N ARG A 125 3.64 -11.25 -10.23
CA ARG A 125 2.25 -10.92 -10.57
C ARG A 125 2.02 -9.48 -10.14
N GLN A 126 1.89 -8.60 -11.12
CA GLN A 126 1.38 -7.26 -10.88
C GLN A 126 -0.14 -7.31 -11.05
N ASN A 127 -0.86 -6.59 -10.20
CA ASN A 127 -2.23 -6.22 -10.54
C ASN A 127 -2.10 -5.27 -11.72
N LEU A 128 -2.45 -5.71 -12.93
CA LEU A 128 -2.31 -4.90 -14.13
C LEU A 128 -2.97 -3.53 -13.88
N GLN A 129 -2.16 -2.48 -13.94
CA GLN A 129 -2.65 -1.14 -14.24
C GLN A 129 -3.04 -1.16 -15.73
N LEU A 130 -4.31 -0.86 -16.01
CA LEU A 130 -4.71 -0.37 -17.33
C LEU A 130 -4.32 1.10 -17.43
#